data_AF-A0A8T2T729-F1
#
_entry.id   AF-A0A8T2T729-F1
#
_cell.length_a   1.000
_cell.length_b   1.000
_cell.length_c   1.000
_cell.angle_alpha   90.00
_cell.angle_beta   90.00
_cell.angle_gamma   90.00
#
_symmetry.space_group_name_H-M   'P 1'
#
loop_
_entity.id
_entity.type
_entity.pdbx_description
1 polymer ?
#
loop_
_entity_poly.entity_id
_entity_poly.type
_entity_poly.pdbx_seq_one_letter_code
_entity_poly.pdbx_strand_id
1 'polypeptide(L)'
;MYEGRGYLSTTDGVVRIFAGATLGGGSAINWSASLKTPSHVLHEWSQKYGLHMFESQRYAHAMEKVCRKLGVQESVDRENLANSVLRKGCLALGMDVSNLPRNAPADHFCGWCGMGCKSGKKASTNRTWLVNAAKNGAIILTGCKAQNIIIKKGKSTRKPFQATGVIAEARVGSQNISLQVNARVVVAACGALQTPLLLQRSGLRNRHIGRNLHLHPVMMTWGLFDEVEPDLGRSYEGGIMTSYSKEAANWDSSGYGALLMTPSMHLGAFAAMMPWFGGIESKEMMLRFARTVHVIAITRDLSSGFVHEDSSGHLRIQYKLSSIDREHCLAGSCKALRILAAAGASKVGTHNVEGSAFDCHEDRKIEDFIEEVQSNCLRHSNTPLASAHQMGSCRMGVSPSISAVDPDCETWEVQCLFIADTSTFPTSTGVNPMVTVQALALCIARFIVGNLNEPECRLQTA
;
A
#
# COMPACT_ATOMS: atom_id res chain seq x y z
N MET A 1 12.84 -10.05 -1.73
CA MET A 1 11.52 -9.82 -1.09
C MET A 1 10.86 -8.57 -1.62
N TYR A 2 11.60 -7.47 -1.78
CA TYR A 2 11.11 -6.26 -2.42
C TYR A 2 11.39 -6.24 -3.93
N GLU A 3 10.47 -5.67 -4.69
CA GLU A 3 10.70 -5.26 -6.08
C GLU A 3 11.82 -4.21 -6.12
N GLY A 4 12.60 -4.17 -7.20
CA GLY A 4 13.73 -3.24 -7.31
C GLY A 4 14.77 -3.38 -6.19
N ARG A 5 14.85 -4.54 -5.53
CA ARG A 5 15.74 -4.80 -4.38
C ARG A 5 15.52 -3.84 -3.19
N GLY A 6 14.34 -3.25 -3.08
CA GLY A 6 14.00 -2.30 -2.02
C GLY A 6 14.21 -0.83 -2.39
N TYR A 7 14.59 -0.54 -3.64
CA TYR A 7 14.74 0.81 -4.15
C TYR A 7 13.94 0.98 -5.45
N LEU A 8 12.70 1.45 -5.31
CA LEU A 8 11.90 1.99 -6.41
C LEU A 8 11.58 3.44 -6.12
N SER A 9 11.42 4.24 -7.16
CA SER A 9 10.98 5.62 -7.03
C SER A 9 10.12 6.06 -8.21
N THR A 10 9.46 7.20 -8.07
CA THR A 10 9.03 7.99 -9.21
C THR A 10 10.24 8.45 -10.03
N THR A 11 10.03 8.76 -11.32
CA THR A 11 11.11 9.15 -12.24
C THR A 11 11.85 10.41 -11.80
N ASP A 12 11.20 11.30 -11.05
CA ASP A 12 11.80 12.49 -10.45
C ASP A 12 12.46 12.24 -9.08
N GLY A 13 12.42 11.00 -8.58
CA GLY A 13 13.03 10.59 -7.31
C GLY A 13 12.27 11.01 -6.05
N VAL A 14 11.16 11.74 -6.17
CA VAL A 14 10.46 12.36 -5.02
C VAL A 14 9.75 11.33 -4.16
N VAL A 15 9.05 10.36 -4.77
CA VAL A 15 8.31 9.33 -4.03
C VAL A 15 9.10 8.03 -4.07
N ARG A 16 9.55 7.57 -2.91
CA ARG A 16 10.17 6.26 -2.71
C ARG A 16 9.10 5.19 -2.53
N ILE A 17 9.24 4.07 -3.22
CA ILE A 17 8.17 3.08 -3.36
C ILE A 17 8.61 1.74 -2.80
N PHE A 18 7.77 1.19 -1.92
CA PHE A 18 7.90 -0.14 -1.35
C PHE A 18 6.86 -1.07 -1.99
N ALA A 19 7.32 -2.06 -2.74
CA ALA A 19 6.48 -3.07 -3.38
C ALA A 19 7.07 -4.48 -3.15
N GLY A 20 6.21 -5.47 -2.91
CA GLY A 20 6.63 -6.84 -2.62
C GLY A 20 6.81 -7.69 -3.88
N ALA A 21 7.98 -8.31 -4.02
CA ALA A 21 8.33 -9.30 -5.03
C ALA A 21 8.72 -10.62 -4.33
N THR A 22 7.73 -11.24 -3.67
CA THR A 22 7.87 -12.51 -2.95
C THR A 22 6.54 -13.25 -2.95
N LEU A 23 6.54 -14.54 -2.61
CA LEU A 23 5.29 -15.29 -2.41
C LEU A 23 4.45 -14.61 -1.31
N GLY A 24 3.21 -14.25 -1.66
CA GLY A 24 2.31 -13.44 -0.81
C GLY A 24 2.35 -11.93 -1.08
N GLY A 25 3.25 -11.47 -1.95
CA GLY A 25 3.37 -10.07 -2.39
C GLY A 25 3.56 -9.09 -1.23
N GLY A 26 2.95 -7.91 -1.33
CA GLY A 26 3.00 -6.89 -0.28
C GLY A 26 2.48 -7.36 1.09
N SER A 27 1.53 -8.30 1.13
CA SER A 27 0.99 -8.80 2.41
C SER A 27 2.03 -9.53 3.26
N ALA A 28 3.06 -10.13 2.63
CA ALA A 28 4.14 -10.81 3.35
C ALA A 28 5.04 -9.82 4.10
N ILE A 29 5.19 -8.62 3.57
CA ILE A 29 6.19 -7.62 4.00
C ILE A 29 5.59 -6.30 4.52
N ASN A 30 4.26 -6.18 4.61
CA ASN A 30 3.62 -4.99 5.18
C ASN A 30 3.58 -4.98 6.73
N TRP A 31 3.15 -3.84 7.30
CA TRP A 31 3.04 -3.55 8.73
C TRP A 31 1.74 -4.07 9.41
N SER A 32 1.06 -5.08 8.86
CA SER A 32 -0.13 -5.76 9.42
C SER A 32 -1.44 -4.97 9.54
N ALA A 33 -1.41 -3.65 9.34
CA ALA A 33 -2.58 -2.79 9.32
C ALA A 33 -3.71 -3.33 8.41
N SER A 34 -4.91 -3.46 8.99
CA SER A 34 -6.05 -4.18 8.40
C SER A 34 -7.38 -3.42 8.60
N LEU A 35 -7.36 -2.10 8.46
CA LEU A 35 -8.57 -1.26 8.47
C LEU A 35 -9.50 -1.67 7.32
N LYS A 36 -10.79 -1.87 7.64
CA LYS A 36 -11.83 -2.07 6.62
C LYS A 36 -11.94 -0.84 5.73
N THR A 37 -12.41 -1.02 4.50
CA THR A 37 -12.70 0.09 3.59
C THR A 37 -13.69 1.06 4.25
N PRO A 38 -13.35 2.36 4.41
CA PRO A 38 -14.22 3.30 5.07
C PRO A 38 -15.54 3.48 4.32
N SER A 39 -16.62 3.75 5.07
CA SER A 39 -17.97 3.95 4.51
C SER A 39 -18.01 5.08 3.47
N HIS A 40 -17.35 6.20 3.72
CA HIS A 40 -17.29 7.32 2.77
C HIS A 40 -16.59 6.94 1.45
N VAL A 41 -15.60 6.02 1.48
CA VAL A 41 -14.95 5.50 0.27
C VAL A 41 -15.87 4.56 -0.49
N LEU A 42 -16.55 3.65 0.21
CA LEU A 42 -17.55 2.75 -0.41
C LEU A 42 -18.67 3.54 -1.06
N HIS A 43 -19.16 4.57 -0.37
CA HIS A 43 -20.16 5.48 -0.87
C HIS A 43 -19.69 6.25 -2.10
N GLU A 44 -18.47 6.81 -2.07
CA GLU A 44 -17.88 7.48 -3.23
C GLU A 44 -17.77 6.52 -4.42
N TRP A 45 -17.22 5.32 -4.24
CA TRP A 45 -17.07 4.35 -5.32
C TRP A 45 -18.42 3.90 -5.89
N SER A 46 -19.43 3.71 -5.03
CA SER A 46 -20.77 3.34 -5.45
C SER A 46 -21.48 4.46 -6.22
N GLN A 47 -21.58 5.65 -5.63
CA GLN A 47 -22.40 6.74 -6.16
C GLN A 47 -21.73 7.53 -7.28
N LYS A 48 -20.44 7.87 -7.12
CA LYS A 48 -19.71 8.71 -8.09
C LYS A 48 -19.19 7.91 -9.29
N TYR A 49 -18.83 6.65 -9.07
CA TYR A 49 -18.26 5.79 -10.13
C TYR A 49 -19.24 4.72 -10.64
N GLY A 50 -20.46 4.65 -10.09
CA GLY A 50 -21.50 3.70 -10.50
C GLY A 50 -21.21 2.25 -10.09
N LEU A 51 -20.31 2.04 -9.12
CA LEU A 51 -19.86 0.71 -8.71
C LEU A 51 -20.65 0.22 -7.50
N HIS A 52 -21.97 0.09 -7.67
CA HIS A 52 -22.92 -0.26 -6.60
C HIS A 52 -22.59 -1.55 -5.85
N MET A 53 -21.75 -2.43 -6.42
CA MET A 53 -21.22 -3.61 -5.72
C MET A 53 -20.57 -3.25 -4.37
N PHE A 54 -19.91 -2.10 -4.24
CA PHE A 54 -19.20 -1.73 -3.00
C PHE A 54 -20.12 -1.43 -1.81
N GLU A 55 -21.38 -1.02 -2.06
CA GLU A 55 -22.41 -0.87 -1.01
C GLU A 55 -23.32 -2.10 -0.89
N SER A 56 -23.04 -3.16 -1.65
CA SER A 56 -23.87 -4.38 -1.63
C SER A 56 -23.52 -5.35 -0.49
N GLN A 57 -24.48 -6.20 -0.13
CA GLN A 57 -24.25 -7.33 0.80
C GLN A 57 -23.15 -8.29 0.30
N ARG A 58 -22.98 -8.43 -1.02
CA ARG A 58 -21.91 -9.24 -1.63
C ARG A 58 -20.54 -8.78 -1.15
N TYR A 59 -20.28 -7.48 -1.17
CA TYR A 59 -19.00 -6.91 -0.72
C TYR A 59 -18.85 -6.95 0.80
N ALA A 60 -19.90 -6.57 1.54
CA ALA A 60 -19.88 -6.61 3.01
C ALA A 60 -19.54 -8.01 3.54
N HIS A 61 -20.19 -9.04 3.02
CA HIS A 61 -19.90 -10.43 3.39
C HIS A 61 -18.48 -10.87 2.98
N ALA A 62 -17.98 -10.42 1.83
CA ALA A 62 -16.61 -10.70 1.41
C ALA A 62 -15.59 -10.07 2.38
N MET A 63 -15.80 -8.82 2.77
CA MET A 63 -14.97 -8.11 3.76
C MET A 63 -14.93 -8.84 5.10
N GLU A 64 -16.08 -9.25 5.63
CA GLU A 64 -16.16 -10.02 6.88
C GLU A 64 -15.45 -11.36 6.77
N LYS A 65 -15.67 -12.10 5.68
CA LYS A 65 -15.02 -13.40 5.46
C LYS A 65 -13.49 -13.26 5.39
N VAL A 66 -12.99 -12.20 4.75
CA VAL A 66 -11.57 -11.87 4.71
C VAL A 66 -11.05 -11.53 6.10
N CYS A 67 -11.67 -10.60 6.82
CA CYS A 67 -11.24 -10.20 8.16
C CYS A 67 -11.16 -11.39 9.11
N ARG A 68 -12.18 -12.26 9.08
CA ARG A 68 -12.20 -13.52 9.86
C ARG A 68 -11.09 -14.47 9.45
N LYS A 69 -10.85 -14.67 8.15
CA LYS A 69 -9.79 -15.57 7.65
C LYS A 69 -8.40 -15.09 8.03
N LEU A 70 -8.20 -13.78 8.09
CA LEU A 70 -6.93 -13.15 8.49
C LEU A 70 -6.80 -12.98 10.01
N GLY A 71 -7.83 -13.27 10.79
CA GLY A 71 -7.84 -13.05 12.24
C GLY A 71 -7.66 -11.58 12.60
N VAL A 72 -8.29 -10.66 11.86
CA VAL A 72 -8.19 -9.21 12.12
C VAL A 72 -8.74 -8.88 13.50
N GLN A 73 -7.93 -8.23 14.33
CA GLN A 73 -8.23 -7.92 15.73
C GLN A 73 -7.46 -6.68 16.21
N GLU A 74 -7.88 -6.07 17.32
CA GLU A 74 -7.36 -4.79 17.85
C GLU A 74 -6.67 -4.89 19.22
N SER A 75 -6.74 -6.03 19.90
CA SER A 75 -6.07 -6.27 21.17
C SER A 75 -4.54 -6.21 21.02
N VAL A 76 -3.88 -5.65 22.02
CA VAL A 76 -2.42 -5.47 22.09
C VAL A 76 -2.00 -5.83 23.51
N ASP A 77 -1.20 -6.90 23.66
CA ASP A 77 -0.74 -7.34 24.99
C ASP A 77 0.39 -6.43 25.50
N ARG A 78 1.24 -5.95 24.59
CA ARG A 78 2.38 -5.08 24.89
C ARG A 78 2.56 -4.06 23.78
N GLU A 79 2.50 -2.79 24.14
CA GLU A 79 2.83 -1.67 23.25
C GLU A 79 4.36 -1.48 23.20
N ASN A 80 4.88 -1.03 22.06
CA ASN A 80 6.30 -0.69 21.92
C ASN A 80 6.51 0.83 22.00
N LEU A 81 7.78 1.24 22.04
CA LEU A 81 8.16 2.66 22.08
C LEU A 81 7.42 3.52 21.05
N ALA A 82 7.43 3.14 19.78
CA ALA A 82 6.87 3.97 18.71
C ALA A 82 5.35 4.17 18.87
N ASN A 83 4.60 3.11 19.14
CA ASN A 83 3.15 3.18 19.31
C ASN A 83 2.75 3.91 20.61
N SER A 84 3.54 3.73 21.68
CA SER A 84 3.35 4.44 22.95
C SER A 84 3.57 5.95 22.79
N VAL A 85 4.55 6.36 21.99
CA VAL A 85 4.81 7.78 21.69
C VAL A 85 3.63 8.41 20.94
N LEU A 86 3.10 7.75 19.91
CA LEU A 86 1.90 8.24 19.22
C LEU A 86 0.72 8.39 20.19
N ARG A 87 0.48 7.37 21.03
CA ARG A 87 -0.60 7.39 22.01
C ARG A 87 -0.45 8.49 23.04
N LYS A 88 0.71 8.58 23.69
CA LYS A 88 1.01 9.60 24.70
C LYS A 88 0.86 11.00 24.12
N GLY A 89 1.42 11.25 22.94
CA GLY A 89 1.33 12.55 22.27
C GLY A 89 -0.09 12.92 21.89
N CYS A 90 -0.87 11.98 21.33
CA CYS A 90 -2.28 12.22 21.04
C CYS A 90 -3.09 12.55 22.30
N LEU A 91 -2.94 11.75 23.37
CA LEU A 91 -3.67 11.95 24.62
C LEU A 91 -3.32 13.28 25.29
N ALA A 92 -2.04 13.66 25.29
CA ALA A 92 -1.59 14.95 25.85
C ALA A 92 -2.19 16.16 25.10
N LEU A 93 -2.50 16.00 23.81
CA LEU A 93 -3.10 17.04 22.97
C LEU A 93 -4.63 16.96 22.87
N GLY A 94 -5.25 15.98 23.55
CA GLY A 94 -6.69 15.73 23.41
C GLY A 94 -7.12 15.24 22.01
N MET A 95 -6.20 14.65 21.23
CA MET A 95 -6.45 14.12 19.89
C MET A 95 -6.93 12.67 19.93
N ASP A 96 -7.66 12.26 18.88
CA ASP A 96 -8.06 10.86 18.69
C ASP A 96 -6.85 9.93 18.64
N VAL A 97 -6.94 8.77 19.31
CA VAL A 97 -6.03 7.65 19.12
C VAL A 97 -6.72 6.34 19.48
N SER A 98 -6.55 5.34 18.63
CA SER A 98 -7.19 4.02 18.79
C SER A 98 -6.20 2.89 18.51
N ASN A 99 -6.54 1.69 18.97
CA ASN A 99 -5.81 0.49 18.57
C ASN A 99 -6.09 0.20 17.09
N LEU A 100 -5.04 -0.12 16.35
CA LEU A 100 -5.17 -0.45 14.95
C LEU A 100 -5.63 -1.90 14.78
N PRO A 101 -6.63 -2.18 13.91
CA PRO A 101 -6.95 -3.54 13.51
C PRO A 101 -5.79 -4.17 12.74
N ARG A 102 -5.35 -5.36 13.15
CA ARG A 102 -4.18 -6.06 12.59
C ARG A 102 -4.48 -7.52 12.28
N ASN A 103 -3.86 -8.04 11.22
CA ASN A 103 -3.88 -9.48 10.89
C ASN A 103 -2.77 -10.27 11.64
N ALA A 104 -2.66 -10.05 12.94
CA ALA A 104 -1.68 -10.70 13.81
C ALA A 104 -2.27 -10.85 15.23
N PRO A 105 -1.86 -11.86 16.01
CA PRO A 105 -2.35 -12.04 17.38
C PRO A 105 -1.93 -10.90 18.30
N ALA A 106 -2.61 -10.77 19.44
CA ALA A 106 -2.37 -9.70 20.42
C ALA A 106 -0.93 -9.71 20.97
N ASP A 107 -0.35 -10.90 21.15
CA ASP A 107 1.02 -11.16 21.61
C ASP A 107 2.11 -10.95 20.54
N HIS A 108 1.75 -10.49 19.33
CA HIS A 108 2.69 -10.40 18.23
C HIS A 108 3.69 -9.26 18.41
N PHE A 109 4.91 -9.60 18.85
CA PHE A 109 5.96 -8.65 19.22
C PHE A 109 7.28 -8.87 18.46
N CYS A 110 7.24 -9.00 17.12
CA CYS A 110 8.45 -9.39 16.38
C CYS A 110 9.34 -8.23 15.89
N GLY A 111 8.81 -7.03 15.61
CA GLY A 111 9.60 -5.89 15.10
C GLY A 111 9.99 -5.97 13.62
N TRP A 112 9.87 -7.13 12.95
CA TRP A 112 10.42 -7.40 11.61
C TRP A 112 9.40 -7.52 10.45
N CYS A 113 8.10 -7.36 10.63
CA CYS A 113 7.10 -7.59 9.56
C CYS A 113 7.35 -6.81 8.26
N GLY A 114 7.98 -5.62 8.34
CA GLY A 114 8.45 -4.84 7.19
C GLY A 114 9.49 -5.59 6.33
N MET A 115 10.14 -6.61 6.85
CA MET A 115 11.11 -7.46 6.15
C MET A 115 10.69 -8.94 6.17
N GLY A 116 9.39 -9.20 6.33
CA GLY A 116 8.86 -10.54 6.54
C GLY A 116 8.75 -10.90 8.02
N CYS A 117 7.64 -11.52 8.38
CA CYS A 117 7.33 -11.82 9.78
C CYS A 117 8.25 -12.91 10.34
N LYS A 118 9.26 -12.52 11.14
CA LYS A 118 10.22 -13.45 11.79
C LYS A 118 9.53 -14.54 12.62
N SER A 119 8.45 -14.20 13.32
CA SER A 119 7.70 -15.17 14.16
C SER A 119 6.73 -16.06 13.38
N GLY A 120 6.46 -15.75 12.10
CA GLY A 120 5.43 -16.44 11.33
C GLY A 120 3.99 -16.27 11.84
N LYS A 121 3.72 -15.40 12.82
CA LYS A 121 2.37 -15.22 13.39
C LYS A 121 1.48 -14.26 12.57
N LYS A 122 2.05 -13.37 11.75
CA LYS A 122 1.26 -12.48 10.87
C LYS A 122 0.58 -13.28 9.76
N ALA A 123 -0.73 -13.13 9.62
CA ALA A 123 -1.57 -13.85 8.67
C ALA A 123 -1.51 -13.24 7.25
N SER A 124 -0.33 -13.27 6.63
CA SER A 124 -0.14 -12.87 5.23
C SER A 124 -0.70 -13.91 4.25
N THR A 125 -0.93 -13.54 2.98
CA THR A 125 -1.60 -14.43 2.01
C THR A 125 -0.84 -15.72 1.72
N ASN A 126 0.50 -15.71 1.85
CA ASN A 126 1.34 -16.92 1.78
C ASN A 126 1.16 -17.88 2.97
N ARG A 127 0.43 -17.48 4.02
CA ARG A 127 0.10 -18.31 5.18
C ARG A 127 -1.38 -18.61 5.31
N THR A 128 -2.23 -17.92 4.54
CA THR A 128 -3.69 -18.06 4.59
C THR A 128 -4.23 -18.65 3.29
N TRP A 129 -4.48 -17.82 2.28
CA TRP A 129 -5.13 -18.21 1.04
C TRP A 129 -4.29 -19.16 0.19
N LEU A 130 -2.99 -18.90 0.05
CA LEU A 130 -2.11 -19.73 -0.80
C LEU A 130 -1.87 -21.11 -0.19
N VAL A 131 -1.82 -21.21 1.14
CA VAL A 131 -1.77 -22.52 1.83
C VAL A 131 -3.03 -23.32 1.54
N ASN A 132 -4.20 -22.68 1.63
CA ASN A 132 -5.46 -23.34 1.30
C ASN A 132 -5.50 -23.76 -0.19
N ALA A 133 -5.06 -22.89 -1.10
CA ALA A 133 -5.03 -23.22 -2.52
C ALA A 133 -4.13 -24.44 -2.80
N ALA A 134 -2.91 -24.45 -2.26
CA ALA A 134 -1.99 -25.57 -2.41
C ALA A 134 -2.56 -26.88 -1.83
N LYS A 135 -3.19 -26.83 -0.64
CA LYS A 135 -3.88 -27.98 -0.04
C LYS A 135 -5.04 -28.52 -0.89
N ASN A 136 -5.60 -27.70 -1.78
CA ASN A 136 -6.67 -28.08 -2.71
C ASN A 136 -6.13 -28.31 -4.14
N GLY A 137 -4.84 -28.61 -4.30
CA GLY A 137 -4.25 -29.01 -5.57
C GLY A 137 -3.77 -27.86 -6.48
N ALA A 138 -3.80 -26.60 -6.02
CA ALA A 138 -3.21 -25.52 -6.79
C ALA A 138 -1.68 -25.66 -6.84
N ILE A 139 -1.11 -25.51 -8.03
CA ILE A 139 0.34 -25.51 -8.25
C ILE A 139 0.86 -24.07 -8.16
N ILE A 140 1.89 -23.85 -7.35
CA ILE A 140 2.52 -22.53 -7.16
C ILE A 140 3.94 -22.61 -7.71
N LEU A 141 4.23 -21.82 -8.74
CA LEU A 141 5.56 -21.71 -9.33
C LEU A 141 6.21 -20.40 -8.87
N THR A 142 7.28 -20.50 -8.08
CA THR A 142 8.10 -19.34 -7.66
C THR A 142 9.33 -19.19 -8.54
N GLY A 143 9.92 -17.99 -8.61
CA GLY A 143 11.04 -17.74 -9.52
C GLY A 143 10.64 -17.78 -10.99
N CYS A 144 9.34 -17.57 -11.25
CA CYS A 144 8.72 -17.57 -12.57
C CYS A 144 8.06 -16.21 -12.81
N LYS A 145 8.43 -15.53 -13.90
CA LYS A 145 7.93 -14.22 -14.30
C LYS A 145 7.01 -14.37 -15.50
N ALA A 146 5.75 -13.98 -15.37
CA ALA A 146 4.83 -13.91 -16.50
C ALA A 146 5.29 -12.80 -17.47
N GLN A 147 5.47 -13.16 -18.74
CA GLN A 147 5.91 -12.24 -19.79
C GLN A 147 4.71 -11.68 -20.56
N ASN A 148 3.85 -12.57 -21.07
CA ASN A 148 2.71 -12.22 -21.92
C ASN A 148 1.53 -13.15 -21.66
N ILE A 149 0.33 -12.64 -21.89
CA ILE A 149 -0.93 -13.40 -21.92
C ILE A 149 -1.16 -13.85 -23.36
N ILE A 150 -1.52 -15.12 -23.53
CA ILE A 150 -1.82 -15.70 -24.84
C ILE A 150 -3.25 -15.33 -25.21
N ILE A 151 -3.39 -14.47 -26.22
CA ILE A 151 -4.69 -13.96 -26.67
C ILE A 151 -4.98 -14.49 -28.08
N LYS A 152 -6.19 -15.03 -28.27
CA LYS A 152 -6.67 -15.52 -29.56
C LYS A 152 -7.97 -14.81 -29.95
N LYS A 153 -8.35 -14.92 -31.22
CA LYS A 153 -9.67 -14.46 -31.69
C LYS A 153 -10.76 -15.29 -31.00
N GLY A 154 -11.67 -14.62 -30.30
CA GLY A 154 -12.82 -15.19 -29.64
C GLY A 154 -14.04 -15.27 -30.56
N LYS A 155 -15.13 -15.82 -30.03
CA LYS A 155 -16.43 -15.94 -30.74
C LYS A 155 -17.35 -14.73 -30.52
N SER A 156 -17.09 -13.90 -29.52
CA SER A 156 -17.95 -12.76 -29.18
C SER A 156 -17.78 -11.61 -30.17
N THR A 157 -18.90 -11.04 -30.59
CA THR A 157 -18.93 -9.80 -31.39
C THR A 157 -18.59 -8.56 -30.56
N ARG A 158 -18.84 -8.60 -29.24
CA ARG A 158 -18.58 -7.48 -28.31
C ARG A 158 -17.13 -7.44 -27.84
N LYS A 159 -16.54 -8.59 -27.51
CA LYS A 159 -15.15 -8.76 -27.09
C LYS A 159 -14.47 -9.77 -28.05
N PRO A 160 -13.90 -9.32 -29.19
CA PRO A 160 -13.46 -10.22 -30.27
C PRO A 160 -12.22 -11.04 -29.93
N PHE A 161 -11.64 -10.85 -28.75
CA PHE A 161 -10.45 -11.55 -28.28
C PHE A 161 -10.74 -12.33 -27.00
N GLN A 162 -10.01 -13.41 -26.78
CA GLN A 162 -10.12 -14.27 -25.59
C GLN A 162 -8.72 -14.64 -25.09
N ALA A 163 -8.52 -14.56 -23.77
CA ALA A 163 -7.31 -15.08 -23.13
C ALA A 163 -7.36 -16.60 -23.02
N THR A 164 -6.25 -17.26 -23.36
CA THR A 164 -6.16 -18.73 -23.46
C THR A 164 -4.95 -19.32 -22.73
N GLY A 165 -4.17 -18.49 -22.05
CA GLY A 165 -2.99 -18.92 -21.32
C GLY A 165 -2.00 -17.79 -21.03
N VAL A 166 -0.84 -18.15 -20.53
CA VAL A 166 0.27 -17.25 -20.18
C VAL A 166 1.59 -17.86 -20.63
N ILE A 167 2.46 -17.03 -21.21
CA ILE A 167 3.87 -17.31 -21.42
C ILE A 167 4.64 -16.73 -20.23
N ALA A 168 5.47 -17.54 -19.60
CA ALA A 168 6.28 -17.15 -18.46
C ALA A 168 7.71 -17.65 -18.60
N GLU A 169 8.64 -16.99 -17.94
CA GLU A 169 10.04 -17.41 -17.87
C GLU A 169 10.37 -17.82 -16.44
N ALA A 170 10.97 -19.00 -16.26
CA ALA A 170 11.44 -19.48 -14.99
C ALA A 170 12.96 -19.64 -15.01
N ARG A 171 13.61 -19.31 -13.90
CA ARG A 171 15.05 -19.57 -13.73
C ARG A 171 15.23 -20.90 -12.99
N VAL A 172 15.89 -21.86 -13.63
CA VAL A 172 16.24 -23.16 -13.05
C VAL A 172 17.77 -23.27 -13.07
N GLY A 173 18.40 -23.05 -11.91
CA GLY A 173 19.86 -22.93 -11.81
C GLY A 173 20.38 -21.73 -12.61
N SER A 174 21.24 -21.99 -13.59
CA SER A 174 21.79 -20.98 -14.51
C SER A 174 20.97 -20.81 -15.80
N GLN A 175 19.98 -21.66 -16.06
CA GLN A 175 19.19 -21.64 -17.29
C GLN A 175 17.89 -20.85 -17.12
N ASN A 176 17.50 -20.13 -18.17
CA ASN A 176 16.17 -19.55 -18.30
C ASN A 176 15.33 -20.47 -19.17
N ILE A 177 14.19 -20.92 -18.64
CA ILE A 177 13.25 -21.81 -19.31
C ILE A 177 11.98 -21.02 -19.61
N SER A 178 11.53 -21.07 -20.86
CA SER A 178 10.22 -20.55 -21.24
C SER A 178 9.14 -21.60 -20.98
N LEU A 179 8.06 -21.18 -20.31
CA LEU A 179 6.92 -22.00 -19.93
C LEU A 179 5.67 -21.43 -20.60
N GLN A 180 4.89 -22.31 -21.21
CA GLN A 180 3.55 -21.99 -21.68
C GLN A 180 2.53 -22.72 -20.81
N VAL A 181 1.64 -21.95 -20.19
CA VAL A 181 0.52 -22.49 -19.41
C VAL A 181 -0.78 -22.12 -20.11
N ASN A 182 -1.50 -23.13 -20.61
CA ASN A 182 -2.82 -22.93 -21.20
C ASN A 182 -3.88 -22.87 -20.10
N ALA A 183 -4.85 -21.96 -20.23
CA ALA A 183 -5.89 -21.75 -19.23
C ALA A 183 -7.21 -21.31 -19.86
N ARG A 184 -8.34 -21.72 -19.25
CA ARG A 184 -9.68 -21.25 -19.65
C ARG A 184 -9.96 -19.82 -19.18
N VAL A 185 -9.35 -19.42 -18.07
CA VAL A 185 -9.46 -18.09 -17.46
C VAL A 185 -8.07 -17.67 -17.02
N VAL A 186 -7.71 -16.41 -17.28
CA VAL A 186 -6.48 -15.80 -16.81
C VAL A 186 -6.84 -14.66 -15.85
N VAL A 187 -6.21 -14.65 -14.68
CA VAL A 187 -6.35 -13.58 -13.69
C VAL A 187 -4.99 -12.91 -13.49
N ALA A 188 -4.86 -11.65 -13.89
CA ALA A 188 -3.69 -10.84 -13.61
C ALA A 188 -3.78 -10.29 -12.17
N ALA A 189 -2.75 -10.54 -11.37
CA ALA A 189 -2.65 -10.11 -9.97
C ALA A 189 -1.22 -9.69 -9.61
N CYS A 190 -0.57 -8.95 -10.51
CA CYS A 190 0.82 -8.53 -10.41
C CYS A 190 1.00 -7.23 -9.60
N GLY A 191 -0.10 -6.62 -9.15
CA GLY A 191 -0.11 -5.35 -8.43
C GLY A 191 -0.15 -4.13 -9.36
N ALA A 192 -0.48 -2.96 -8.80
CA ALA A 192 -0.70 -1.71 -9.55
C ALA A 192 0.52 -1.16 -10.30
N LEU A 193 1.70 -1.73 -10.11
CA LEU A 193 2.87 -1.35 -10.90
C LEU A 193 3.08 -2.27 -12.10
N GLN A 194 2.87 -3.58 -11.95
CA GLN A 194 3.28 -4.58 -12.94
C GLN A 194 2.12 -5.13 -13.77
N THR A 195 0.90 -5.19 -13.23
CA THR A 195 -0.29 -5.60 -13.97
C THR A 195 -0.50 -4.81 -15.27
N PRO A 196 -0.49 -3.46 -15.27
CA PRO A 196 -0.63 -2.70 -16.51
C PRO A 196 0.44 -3.05 -17.55
N LEU A 197 1.67 -3.35 -17.12
CA LEU A 197 2.77 -3.61 -18.05
C LEU A 197 2.62 -5.00 -18.68
N LEU A 198 2.20 -6.00 -17.89
CA LEU A 198 1.83 -7.31 -18.42
C LEU A 198 0.72 -7.20 -19.48
N LEU A 199 -0.32 -6.39 -19.22
CA LEU A 199 -1.41 -6.20 -20.17
C LEU A 199 -0.96 -5.50 -21.45
N GLN A 200 -0.16 -4.44 -21.33
CA GLN A 200 0.41 -3.71 -22.47
C GLN A 200 1.31 -4.62 -23.33
N ARG A 201 2.22 -5.40 -22.70
CA ARG A 201 3.05 -6.40 -23.40
C ARG A 201 2.21 -7.48 -24.10
N SER A 202 1.04 -7.79 -23.57
CA SER A 202 0.10 -8.75 -24.15
C SER A 202 -0.72 -8.18 -25.31
N GLY A 203 -0.57 -6.89 -25.62
CA GLY A 203 -1.20 -6.25 -26.77
C GLY A 203 -2.55 -5.56 -26.51
N LEU A 204 -2.97 -5.43 -25.24
CA LEU A 204 -4.15 -4.65 -24.89
C LEU A 204 -3.90 -3.15 -25.18
N ARG A 205 -4.91 -2.45 -25.70
CA ARG A 205 -4.79 -1.05 -26.17
C ARG A 205 -5.71 -0.08 -25.46
N ASN A 206 -6.45 -0.52 -24.44
CA ASN A 206 -7.27 0.37 -23.65
C ASN A 206 -6.41 1.47 -23.00
N ARG A 207 -6.73 2.74 -23.34
CA ARG A 207 -5.97 3.94 -22.92
C ARG A 207 -5.89 4.17 -21.41
N HIS A 208 -6.73 3.49 -20.62
CA HIS A 208 -6.75 3.60 -19.16
C HIS A 208 -5.76 2.62 -18.50
N ILE A 209 -5.21 1.65 -19.23
CA ILE A 209 -4.18 0.74 -18.71
C ILE A 209 -2.88 1.53 -18.46
N GLY A 210 -2.43 1.51 -17.21
CA GLY A 210 -1.24 2.21 -16.73
C GLY A 210 -1.53 3.61 -16.21
N ARG A 211 -2.76 4.14 -16.34
CA ARG A 211 -3.16 5.49 -15.88
C ARG A 211 -3.92 5.41 -14.56
N ASN A 212 -4.15 6.56 -13.90
CA ASN A 212 -4.88 6.66 -12.63
C ASN A 212 -4.14 5.97 -11.45
N LEU A 213 -2.80 6.03 -11.46
CA LEU A 213 -1.99 5.51 -10.37
C LEU A 213 -2.12 6.41 -9.15
N HIS A 214 -2.68 5.90 -8.06
CA HIS A 214 -2.62 6.53 -6.75
C HIS A 214 -1.49 5.92 -5.93
N LEU A 215 -0.80 6.75 -5.16
CA LEU A 215 0.36 6.33 -4.35
C LEU A 215 0.11 6.45 -2.85
N HIS A 216 -0.97 7.10 -2.40
CA HIS A 216 -1.23 7.29 -0.97
C HIS A 216 0.02 7.91 -0.27
N PRO A 217 0.45 9.10 -0.72
CA PRO A 217 1.75 9.67 -0.38
C PRO A 217 1.93 9.80 1.13
N VAL A 218 3.11 9.40 1.59
CA VAL A 218 3.47 9.38 2.99
C VAL A 218 4.53 10.42 3.25
N MET A 219 4.21 11.39 4.11
CA MET A 219 5.19 12.30 4.68
C MET A 219 5.55 11.83 6.09
N MET A 220 6.85 11.85 6.40
CA MET A 220 7.38 11.35 7.67
C MET A 220 7.87 12.51 8.52
N THR A 221 7.73 12.34 9.82
CA THR A 221 8.33 13.19 10.85
C THR A 221 9.00 12.29 11.88
N TRP A 222 10.03 12.81 12.53
CA TRP A 222 10.79 12.05 13.51
C TRP A 222 10.93 12.84 14.81
N GLY A 223 11.01 12.11 15.91
CA GLY A 223 11.29 12.64 17.24
C GLY A 223 12.35 11.79 17.93
N LEU A 224 13.27 12.46 18.61
CA LEU A 224 14.33 11.84 19.42
C LEU A 224 13.93 11.83 20.89
N PHE A 225 14.13 10.70 21.56
CA PHE A 225 13.79 10.50 22.96
C PHE A 225 15.01 10.06 23.76
N ASP A 226 15.64 10.98 24.49
CA ASP A 226 16.87 10.68 25.22
C ASP A 226 16.63 9.70 26.38
N GLU A 227 15.50 9.86 27.08
CA GLU A 227 15.05 8.96 28.12
C GLU A 227 13.75 8.27 27.70
N VAL A 228 13.71 6.94 27.84
CA VAL A 228 12.52 6.14 27.57
C VAL A 228 12.33 5.12 28.69
N GLU A 229 11.08 4.81 28.99
CA GLU A 229 10.74 3.75 29.94
C GLU A 229 11.43 2.43 29.53
N PRO A 230 12.20 1.77 30.42
CA PRO A 230 13.05 0.64 30.04
C PRO A 230 12.31 -0.53 29.37
N ASP A 231 11.03 -0.70 29.68
CA ASP A 231 10.16 -1.76 29.17
C ASP A 231 9.60 -1.49 27.77
N LEU A 232 9.67 -0.25 27.25
CA LEU A 232 9.22 0.08 25.89
C LEU A 232 10.21 -0.37 24.79
N GLY A 233 11.43 -0.75 25.17
CA GLY A 233 12.44 -1.30 24.27
C GLY A 233 13.03 -0.27 23.30
N ARG A 234 13.34 -0.69 22.06
CA ARG A 234 13.89 0.17 20.99
C ARG A 234 12.86 0.48 19.91
N SER A 235 13.10 1.55 19.15
CA SER A 235 12.22 2.02 18.05
C SER A 235 11.89 0.96 16.99
N TYR A 236 12.77 -0.03 16.78
CA TYR A 236 12.63 -1.11 15.79
C TYR A 236 12.18 -2.45 16.38
N GLU A 237 11.87 -2.50 17.68
CA GLU A 237 11.42 -3.71 18.37
C GLU A 237 9.89 -3.70 18.55
N GLY A 238 9.30 -4.88 18.68
CA GLY A 238 7.94 -5.04 19.17
C GLY A 238 6.79 -5.11 18.17
N GLY A 239 5.58 -4.87 18.67
CA GLY A 239 4.36 -4.87 17.88
C GLY A 239 4.42 -3.79 16.82
N ILE A 240 4.25 -4.16 15.55
CA ILE A 240 4.36 -3.22 14.45
C ILE A 240 3.01 -2.54 14.23
N MET A 241 3.00 -1.20 14.26
CA MET A 241 1.86 -0.34 13.92
C MET A 241 0.58 -0.80 14.65
N THR A 242 0.58 -0.66 15.98
CA THR A 242 -0.51 -1.09 16.88
C THR A 242 -1.45 0.04 17.28
N SER A 243 -1.06 1.29 17.07
CA SER A 243 -1.90 2.47 17.27
C SER A 243 -1.98 3.31 16.00
N TYR A 244 -3.08 4.06 15.88
CA TYR A 244 -3.28 5.04 14.81
C TYR A 244 -4.20 6.17 15.30
N SER A 245 -4.18 7.28 14.59
CA SER A 245 -5.07 8.42 14.82
C SER A 245 -5.73 8.85 13.52
N LYS A 246 -7.05 9.11 13.58
CA LYS A 246 -7.83 9.66 12.46
C LYS A 246 -7.94 11.19 12.49
N GLU A 247 -7.26 11.84 13.43
CA GLU A 247 -7.33 13.27 13.71
C GLU A 247 -7.09 14.17 12.48
N ALA A 248 -6.26 13.73 11.53
CA ALA A 248 -5.96 14.45 10.30
C ALA A 248 -6.69 13.88 9.06
N ALA A 249 -7.56 12.88 9.24
CA ALA A 249 -8.09 12.07 8.14
C ALA A 249 -9.30 12.71 7.45
N ASN A 250 -9.92 13.72 8.07
CA ASN A 250 -11.10 14.43 7.55
C ASN A 250 -12.29 13.51 7.26
N TRP A 251 -12.45 12.39 7.98
CA TRP A 251 -13.49 11.39 7.71
C TRP A 251 -14.91 11.93 7.91
N ASP A 252 -15.08 12.92 8.78
CA ASP A 252 -16.37 13.57 9.05
C ASP A 252 -16.65 14.75 8.10
N SER A 253 -15.76 15.02 7.13
CA SER A 253 -15.91 16.09 6.14
C SER A 253 -15.62 15.60 4.72
N SER A 254 -14.45 15.87 4.16
CA SER A 254 -14.12 15.52 2.76
C SER A 254 -13.82 14.03 2.57
N GLY A 255 -13.40 13.32 3.62
CA GLY A 255 -12.80 12.00 3.54
C GLY A 255 -11.42 11.98 2.86
N TYR A 256 -10.84 13.15 2.57
CA TYR A 256 -9.51 13.33 2.00
C TYR A 256 -8.63 14.06 3.04
N GLY A 257 -7.73 13.30 3.63
CA GLY A 257 -6.82 13.74 4.68
C GLY A 257 -5.74 12.68 4.94
N ALA A 258 -5.05 12.78 6.07
CA ALA A 258 -3.98 11.86 6.45
C ALA A 258 -4.32 11.01 7.67
N LEU A 259 -4.01 9.72 7.62
CA LEU A 259 -3.94 8.90 8.82
C LEU A 259 -2.56 9.03 9.46
N LEU A 260 -2.55 9.18 10.78
CA LEU A 260 -1.32 9.23 11.56
C LEU A 260 -1.03 7.85 12.16
N MET A 261 0.16 7.33 11.89
CA MET A 261 0.57 5.99 12.31
C MET A 261 2.06 5.99 12.63
N THR A 262 2.56 4.90 13.22
CA THR A 262 4.00 4.71 13.43
C THR A 262 4.50 3.49 12.67
N PRO A 263 5.43 3.66 11.71
CA PRO A 263 6.08 2.52 11.09
C PRO A 263 7.16 1.98 12.03
N SER A 264 7.44 0.68 11.93
CA SER A 264 8.74 0.16 12.33
C SER A 264 9.72 0.40 11.19
N MET A 265 10.85 1.05 11.50
CA MET A 265 11.94 1.25 10.54
C MET A 265 13.21 0.58 11.08
N HIS A 266 13.88 -0.18 10.23
CA HIS A 266 15.17 -0.78 10.57
C HIS A 266 16.32 0.06 10.05
N LEU A 267 17.53 -0.21 10.57
CA LEU A 267 18.73 0.59 10.37
C LEU A 267 18.99 0.99 8.93
N GLY A 268 18.86 0.07 7.96
CA GLY A 268 19.09 0.37 6.55
C GLY A 268 18.09 1.39 5.96
N ALA A 269 16.80 1.25 6.30
CA ALA A 269 15.77 2.18 5.86
C ALA A 269 15.91 3.53 6.57
N PHE A 270 16.21 3.51 7.87
CA PHE A 270 16.50 4.71 8.66
C PHE A 270 17.68 5.50 8.05
N ALA A 271 18.82 4.84 7.83
CA ALA A 271 20.01 5.47 7.24
C ALA A 271 19.74 6.06 5.85
N ALA A 272 18.91 5.41 5.04
CA ALA A 272 18.58 5.90 3.70
C ALA A 272 17.59 7.09 3.73
N MET A 273 16.74 7.19 4.76
CA MET A 273 15.65 8.17 4.81
C MET A 273 15.94 9.39 5.67
N MET A 274 16.82 9.29 6.67
CA MET A 274 17.18 10.44 7.49
C MET A 274 17.87 11.53 6.64
N PRO A 275 17.57 12.83 6.87
CA PRO A 275 18.29 13.90 6.22
C PRO A 275 19.79 13.86 6.53
N TRP A 276 20.58 14.38 5.61
CA TRP A 276 22.00 14.58 5.82
C TRP A 276 22.23 15.95 6.45
N PHE A 277 22.62 15.97 7.72
CA PHE A 277 22.86 17.21 8.48
C PHE A 277 24.34 17.59 8.54
N GLY A 278 25.23 16.69 8.11
CA GLY A 278 26.68 16.81 8.31
C GLY A 278 27.27 15.49 8.81
N GLY A 279 28.60 15.33 8.70
CA GLY A 279 29.25 14.05 9.03
C GLY A 279 29.13 13.66 10.51
N ILE A 280 29.19 14.63 11.42
CA ILE A 280 29.09 14.40 12.87
C ILE A 280 27.63 14.15 13.23
N GLU A 281 26.74 15.03 12.80
CA GLU A 281 25.31 15.00 13.08
C GLU A 281 24.66 13.73 12.53
N SER A 282 25.01 13.32 11.32
CA SER A 282 24.52 12.06 10.75
C SER A 282 25.07 10.85 11.52
N LYS A 283 26.31 10.89 12.02
CA LYS A 283 26.85 9.82 12.89
C LYS A 283 26.12 9.75 14.21
N GLU A 284 25.85 10.89 14.85
CA GLU A 284 25.09 10.97 16.09
C GLU A 284 23.67 10.46 15.91
N MET A 285 23.01 10.84 14.82
CA MET A 285 21.67 10.35 14.48
C MET A 285 21.64 8.82 14.34
N MET A 286 22.68 8.24 13.72
CA MET A 286 22.83 6.79 13.62
C MET A 286 23.06 6.12 14.98
N LEU A 287 23.81 6.75 15.88
CA LEU A 287 23.99 6.26 17.26
C LEU A 287 22.67 6.31 18.06
N ARG A 288 21.82 7.31 17.78
CA ARG A 288 20.52 7.50 18.43
C ARG A 288 19.35 6.78 17.76
N PHE A 289 19.58 6.04 16.66
CA PHE A 289 18.54 5.31 15.91
C PHE A 289 17.53 4.55 16.79
N ALA A 290 18.01 3.83 17.81
CA ALA A 290 17.18 3.02 18.71
C ALA A 290 16.18 3.85 19.56
N ARG A 291 16.34 5.17 19.56
CA ARG A 291 15.59 6.17 20.31
C ARG A 291 14.90 7.20 19.42
N THR A 292 15.04 7.09 18.11
CA THR A 292 14.32 7.94 17.15
C THR A 292 13.03 7.25 16.72
N VAL A 293 11.89 7.89 17.00
CA VAL A 293 10.56 7.41 16.62
C VAL A 293 10.04 8.21 15.44
N HIS A 294 9.30 7.55 14.55
CA HIS A 294 8.68 8.19 13.40
C HIS A 294 7.17 8.17 13.52
N VAL A 295 6.54 9.31 13.22
CA VAL A 295 5.11 9.39 12.97
C VAL A 295 4.93 9.76 11.50
N ILE A 296 4.14 8.95 10.80
CA ILE A 296 3.87 9.12 9.38
C ILE A 296 2.46 9.63 9.16
N ALA A 297 2.32 10.54 8.20
CA ALA A 297 1.05 11.02 7.68
C ALA A 297 0.80 10.35 6.32
N ILE A 298 -0.13 9.39 6.29
CA ILE A 298 -0.50 8.65 5.08
C ILE A 298 -1.71 9.34 4.45
N THR A 299 -1.49 10.09 3.38
CA THR A 299 -2.49 11.01 2.82
C THR A 299 -3.28 10.36 1.69
N ARG A 300 -4.61 10.33 1.81
CA ARG A 300 -5.51 9.95 0.72
C ARG A 300 -5.39 10.98 -0.42
N ASP A 301 -4.77 10.57 -1.52
CA ASP A 301 -4.50 11.45 -2.66
C ASP A 301 -5.67 11.55 -3.64
N LEU A 302 -5.93 12.79 -4.06
CA LEU A 302 -6.78 13.18 -5.19
C LEU A 302 -6.00 13.11 -6.52
N SER A 303 -4.72 13.48 -6.50
CA SER A 303 -3.89 13.40 -7.70
C SER A 303 -3.66 11.95 -8.11
N SER A 304 -3.38 11.77 -9.39
CA SER A 304 -3.02 10.47 -9.94
C SER A 304 -1.85 10.59 -10.90
N GLY A 305 -1.14 9.49 -11.04
CA GLY A 305 0.01 9.30 -11.88
C GLY A 305 -0.23 8.23 -12.94
N PHE A 306 0.88 7.70 -13.45
CA PHE A 306 0.85 6.59 -14.39
C PHE A 306 2.14 5.76 -14.36
N VAL A 307 2.04 4.55 -14.91
CA VAL A 307 3.15 3.62 -15.12
C VAL A 307 3.24 3.20 -16.57
N HIS A 308 4.46 2.95 -17.04
CA HIS A 308 4.74 2.42 -18.38
C HIS A 308 6.11 1.73 -18.39
N GLU A 309 6.37 0.93 -19.41
CA GLU A 309 7.73 0.45 -19.73
C GLU A 309 8.45 1.49 -20.59
N ASP A 310 9.74 1.74 -20.31
CA ASP A 310 10.60 2.46 -21.24
C ASP A 310 11.08 1.58 -22.40
N SER A 311 11.86 2.14 -23.32
CA SER A 311 12.40 1.42 -24.48
C SER A 311 13.32 0.25 -24.12
N SER A 312 13.82 0.19 -22.88
CA SER A 312 14.64 -0.91 -22.36
C SER A 312 13.81 -1.94 -21.57
N GLY A 313 12.49 -1.79 -21.52
CA GLY A 313 11.59 -2.66 -20.77
C GLY A 313 11.60 -2.42 -19.26
N HIS A 314 12.11 -1.29 -18.78
CA HIS A 314 12.10 -0.95 -17.36
C HIS A 314 10.82 -0.22 -16.96
N LEU A 315 10.30 -0.56 -15.78
CA LEU A 315 9.18 0.14 -15.15
C LEU A 315 9.55 1.61 -14.88
N ARG A 316 8.71 2.52 -15.39
CA ARG A 316 8.75 3.95 -15.09
C ARG A 316 7.46 4.36 -14.39
N ILE A 317 7.62 5.15 -13.32
CA ILE A 317 6.53 5.58 -12.45
C ILE A 317 6.51 7.11 -12.44
N GLN A 318 5.41 7.71 -12.87
CA GLN A 318 5.23 9.16 -12.82
C GLN A 318 4.08 9.49 -11.89
N TYR A 319 4.31 10.44 -10.99
CA TYR A 319 3.30 10.91 -10.05
C TYR A 319 3.64 12.34 -9.66
N LYS A 320 2.62 13.21 -9.63
CA LYS A 320 2.77 14.60 -9.22
C LYS A 320 1.76 14.88 -8.10
N LEU A 321 2.26 15.34 -6.97
CA LEU A 321 1.43 15.76 -5.85
C LEU A 321 0.66 17.04 -6.22
N SER A 322 -0.65 17.04 -6.07
CA SER A 322 -1.45 18.27 -6.26
C SER A 322 -1.24 19.25 -5.10
N SER A 323 -1.68 20.50 -5.25
CA SER A 323 -1.65 21.48 -4.15
C SER A 323 -2.53 21.05 -2.96
N ILE A 324 -3.67 20.41 -3.22
CA ILE A 324 -4.58 19.94 -2.17
C ILE A 324 -3.96 18.75 -1.43
N ASP A 325 -3.41 17.77 -2.14
CA ASP A 325 -2.76 16.61 -1.49
C ASP A 325 -1.56 17.04 -0.65
N ARG A 326 -0.87 18.07 -1.13
CA ARG A 326 0.24 18.72 -0.45
C ARG A 326 -0.20 19.38 0.85
N GLU A 327 -1.30 20.13 0.84
CA GLU A 327 -1.89 20.72 2.06
C GLU A 327 -2.29 19.64 3.07
N HIS A 328 -2.89 18.54 2.62
CA HIS A 328 -3.25 17.43 3.50
C HIS A 328 -2.02 16.71 4.09
N CYS A 329 -0.97 16.50 3.30
CA CYS A 329 0.31 15.95 3.79
C CYS A 329 0.91 16.85 4.88
N LEU A 330 0.96 18.16 4.64
CA LEU A 330 1.44 19.14 5.61
C LEU A 330 0.60 19.13 6.89
N ALA A 331 -0.72 19.19 6.77
CA ALA A 331 -1.61 19.19 7.93
C ALA A 331 -1.38 17.95 8.82
N GLY A 332 -1.25 16.77 8.21
CA GLY A 332 -0.90 15.55 8.93
C GLY A 332 0.48 15.61 9.60
N SER A 333 1.51 16.11 8.91
CA SER A 333 2.87 16.18 9.47
C SER A 333 3.01 17.25 10.56
N CYS A 334 2.30 18.37 10.45
CA CYS A 334 2.26 19.39 11.50
C CYS A 334 1.61 18.85 12.77
N LYS A 335 0.57 18.01 12.66
CA LYS A 335 0.00 17.29 13.81
C LYS A 335 0.99 16.25 14.35
N ALA A 336 1.68 15.52 13.48
CA ALA A 336 2.69 14.55 13.87
C ALA A 336 3.86 15.16 14.66
N LEU A 337 4.35 16.35 14.26
CA LEU A 337 5.38 17.09 15.01
C LEU A 337 4.89 17.47 16.41
N ARG A 338 3.66 17.98 16.54
CA ARG A 338 3.06 18.29 17.84
C ARG A 338 2.94 17.05 18.72
N ILE A 339 2.48 15.93 18.15
CA ILE A 339 2.37 14.64 18.86
C ILE A 339 3.73 14.21 19.40
N LEU A 340 4.78 14.25 18.57
CA LEU A 340 6.12 13.86 18.97
C LEU A 340 6.65 14.73 20.13
N ALA A 341 6.49 16.05 20.03
CA ALA A 341 6.90 16.97 21.09
C ALA A 341 6.08 16.79 22.37
N ALA A 342 4.75 16.69 22.28
CA ALA A 342 3.87 16.46 23.42
C ALA A 342 4.11 15.09 24.10
N ALA A 343 4.63 14.11 23.37
CA ALA A 343 5.06 12.83 23.93
C ALA A 343 6.37 12.92 24.73
N GLY A 344 7.09 14.04 24.63
CA GLY A 344 8.36 14.31 25.33
C GLY A 344 9.60 14.06 24.50
N ALA A 345 9.55 14.24 23.17
CA ALA A 345 10.76 14.25 22.36
C ALA A 345 11.66 15.43 22.78
N SER A 346 12.98 15.21 22.84
CA SER A 346 13.96 16.28 23.04
C SER A 346 14.25 17.04 21.76
N LYS A 347 14.08 16.39 20.60
CA LYS A 347 14.21 17.02 19.28
C LYS A 347 13.20 16.44 18.32
N VAL A 348 12.60 17.26 17.48
CA VAL A 348 11.68 16.83 16.41
C VAL A 348 12.11 17.39 15.06
N GLY A 349 11.74 16.72 13.98
CA GLY A 349 12.08 17.20 12.65
C GLY A 349 11.31 16.53 11.53
N THR A 350 11.55 17.04 10.33
CA THR A 350 10.98 16.48 9.09
C THR A 350 12.07 15.72 8.31
N HIS A 351 11.68 15.10 7.20
CA HIS A 351 12.62 14.49 6.26
C HIS A 351 13.04 15.41 5.12
N ASN A 352 12.74 16.72 5.20
CA ASN A 352 13.22 17.70 4.22
C ASN A 352 14.75 17.61 4.11
N VAL A 353 15.27 17.62 2.88
CA VAL A 353 16.71 17.49 2.58
C VAL A 353 17.54 18.63 3.15
N GLU A 354 16.93 19.78 3.45
CA GLU A 354 17.60 20.92 4.11
C GLU A 354 17.89 20.64 5.60
N GLY A 355 17.28 19.60 6.18
CA GLY A 355 17.62 19.16 7.53
C GLY A 355 17.17 20.12 8.63
N SER A 356 15.99 20.73 8.51
CA SER A 356 15.42 21.52 9.62
C SER A 356 14.89 20.62 10.74
N ALA A 357 15.27 20.94 11.97
CA ALA A 357 14.82 20.27 13.18
C ALA A 357 14.68 21.29 14.32
N PHE A 358 13.80 20.99 15.27
CA PHE A 358 13.48 21.83 16.42
C PHE A 358 13.92 21.12 17.70
N ASP A 359 14.72 21.81 18.50
CA ASP A 359 15.08 21.37 19.84
C ASP A 359 13.97 21.77 20.82
N CYS A 360 13.39 20.78 21.50
CA CYS A 360 12.26 20.98 22.39
C CYS A 360 12.65 21.54 23.77
N HIS A 361 13.95 21.73 24.03
CA HIS A 361 14.47 22.37 25.23
C HIS A 361 14.72 23.87 25.06
N GLU A 362 14.63 24.39 23.83
CA GLU A 362 14.76 25.83 23.57
C GLU A 362 13.50 26.59 24.03
N ASP A 363 13.66 27.87 24.40
CA ASP A 363 12.55 28.76 24.79
C ASP A 363 11.62 29.15 23.62
N ARG A 364 11.93 28.70 22.39
CA ARG A 364 11.11 28.93 21.19
C ARG A 364 9.89 28.00 21.21
N LYS A 365 8.76 28.45 20.66
CA LYS A 365 7.56 27.61 20.53
C LYS A 365 7.66 26.69 19.32
N ILE A 366 7.18 25.46 19.47
CA ILE A 366 7.10 24.51 18.34
C ILE A 366 6.23 25.06 17.19
N GLU A 367 5.24 25.89 17.49
CA GLU A 367 4.42 26.59 16.50
C GLU A 367 5.25 27.39 15.50
N ASP A 368 6.31 28.07 15.96
CA ASP A 368 7.19 28.86 15.09
C ASP A 368 7.95 27.95 14.10
N PHE A 369 8.33 26.75 14.54
CA PHE A 369 8.96 25.75 13.66
C PHE A 369 7.95 25.15 12.68
N ILE A 370 6.70 24.97 13.11
CA ILE A 370 5.63 24.48 12.24
C ILE A 370 5.31 25.49 11.13
N GLU A 371 5.28 26.78 11.43
CA GLU A 371 5.12 27.84 10.43
C GLU A 371 6.26 27.84 9.40
N GLU A 372 7.50 27.65 9.87
CA GLU A 372 8.67 27.48 9.00
C GLU A 372 8.56 26.24 8.10
N VAL A 373 8.14 25.10 8.66
CA VAL A 373 7.89 23.87 7.89
C VAL A 373 6.81 24.14 6.83
N GLN A 374 5.73 24.82 7.19
CA GLN A 374 4.65 25.14 6.25
C GLN A 374 5.11 26.08 5.12
N SER A 375 5.99 27.05 5.39
CA SER A 375 6.53 27.94 4.36
C SER A 375 7.56 27.27 3.46
N ASN A 376 8.36 26.33 4.00
CA ASN A 376 9.56 25.80 3.34
C ASN A 376 9.35 24.42 2.69
N CYS A 377 8.60 23.50 3.29
CA CYS A 377 8.65 22.08 2.93
C CYS A 377 8.26 21.74 1.49
N LEU A 378 7.64 22.67 0.74
CA LEU A 378 7.01 22.34 -0.54
C LEU A 378 7.21 23.37 -1.66
N ARG A 379 8.05 24.40 -1.47
CA ARG A 379 8.41 25.29 -2.57
C ARG A 379 9.29 24.60 -3.63
N HIS A 380 9.97 23.52 -3.27
CA HIS A 380 10.79 22.69 -4.16
C HIS A 380 10.66 21.21 -3.77
N SER A 381 11.01 20.27 -4.66
CA SER A 381 10.94 18.81 -4.47
C SER A 381 11.89 18.27 -3.37
N ASN A 382 12.07 19.04 -2.29
CA ASN A 382 13.06 18.91 -1.23
C ASN A 382 12.56 18.02 -0.07
N THR A 383 11.28 17.67 -0.04
CA THR A 383 10.75 16.73 0.95
C THR A 383 10.46 15.38 0.28
N PRO A 384 11.29 14.34 0.50
CA PRO A 384 11.03 13.01 -0.02
C PRO A 384 9.76 12.44 0.60
N LEU A 385 8.96 11.79 -0.24
CA LEU A 385 7.75 11.07 0.15
C LEU A 385 8.01 9.58 0.06
N ALA A 386 7.17 8.79 0.73
CA ALA A 386 7.13 7.35 0.57
C ALA A 386 5.76 6.86 0.12
N SER A 387 5.72 5.64 -0.40
CA SER A 387 4.49 4.91 -0.70
C SER A 387 4.70 3.41 -0.53
N ALA A 388 3.79 2.77 0.21
CA ALA A 388 3.64 1.32 0.24
C ALA A 388 2.29 0.87 -0.37
N HIS A 389 1.50 1.81 -0.91
CA HIS A 389 0.14 1.58 -1.36
C HIS A 389 -0.03 2.07 -2.79
N GLN A 390 0.26 1.21 -3.76
CA GLN A 390 0.08 1.51 -5.17
C GLN A 390 -1.28 0.99 -5.63
N MET A 391 -2.12 1.86 -6.22
CA MET A 391 -3.52 1.57 -6.54
C MET A 391 -3.94 2.19 -7.88
N GLY A 392 -4.99 1.68 -8.48
CA GLY A 392 -5.77 2.37 -9.53
C GLY A 392 -5.22 2.39 -10.95
N SER A 393 -4.04 1.84 -11.20
CA SER A 393 -3.36 1.84 -12.51
C SER A 393 -4.12 1.11 -13.64
N CYS A 394 -5.18 0.37 -13.33
CA CYS A 394 -6.08 -0.32 -14.24
C CYS A 394 -7.52 -0.17 -13.72
N ARG A 395 -7.92 1.06 -13.38
CA ARG A 395 -9.19 1.34 -12.68
C ARG A 395 -10.39 0.63 -13.31
N MET A 396 -11.26 0.10 -12.45
CA MET A 396 -12.56 -0.42 -12.83
C MET A 396 -13.57 0.70 -13.04
N GLY A 397 -14.59 0.46 -13.85
CA GLY A 397 -15.67 1.41 -14.08
C GLY A 397 -16.81 0.79 -14.89
N VAL A 398 -17.82 1.59 -15.19
CA VAL A 398 -19.05 1.14 -15.88
C VAL A 398 -18.95 1.17 -17.41
N SER A 399 -17.85 1.68 -17.96
CA SER A 399 -17.67 1.83 -19.41
C SER A 399 -16.19 1.79 -19.84
N PRO A 400 -15.88 1.25 -21.03
CA PRO A 400 -14.53 1.25 -21.60
C PRO A 400 -13.99 2.65 -21.89
N SER A 401 -14.86 3.67 -22.06
CA SER A 401 -14.43 5.03 -22.33
C SER A 401 -13.75 5.69 -21.14
N ILE A 402 -13.97 5.18 -19.92
CA ILE A 402 -13.48 5.72 -18.65
C ILE A 402 -12.68 4.72 -17.80
N SER A 403 -12.60 3.44 -18.16
CA SER A 403 -11.98 2.41 -17.31
C SER A 403 -11.25 1.32 -18.10
N ALA A 404 -10.35 0.60 -17.41
CA ALA A 404 -9.59 -0.50 -17.98
C ALA A 404 -10.31 -1.85 -17.90
N VAL A 405 -11.13 -2.02 -16.86
CA VAL A 405 -11.94 -3.22 -16.62
C VAL A 405 -13.38 -2.85 -16.25
N ASP A 406 -14.29 -3.78 -16.46
CA ASP A 406 -15.70 -3.64 -16.09
C ASP A 406 -15.91 -3.84 -14.56
N PRO A 407 -17.15 -3.69 -14.04
CA PRO A 407 -17.41 -3.79 -12.61
C PRO A 407 -17.12 -5.17 -11.98
N ASP A 408 -17.03 -6.24 -12.77
CA ASP A 408 -16.61 -7.56 -12.30
C ASP A 408 -15.10 -7.82 -12.54
N CYS A 409 -14.38 -6.76 -12.91
CA CYS A 409 -12.95 -6.71 -13.18
C CYS A 409 -12.49 -7.57 -14.38
N GLU A 410 -13.39 -7.88 -15.33
CA GLU A 410 -12.98 -8.42 -16.62
C GLU A 410 -12.52 -7.27 -17.54
N THR A 411 -11.47 -7.50 -18.33
CA THR A 411 -11.02 -6.47 -19.27
C THR A 411 -12.07 -6.19 -20.33
N TRP A 412 -12.15 -4.93 -20.78
CA TRP A 412 -13.10 -4.56 -21.83
C TRP A 412 -12.78 -5.18 -23.19
N GLU A 413 -11.50 -5.43 -23.48
CA GLU A 413 -11.02 -5.85 -24.80
C GLU A 413 -10.98 -7.38 -24.97
N VAL A 414 -10.77 -8.13 -23.88
CA VAL A 414 -10.44 -9.56 -23.92
C VAL A 414 -11.34 -10.33 -22.96
N GLN A 415 -12.04 -11.34 -23.48
CA GLN A 415 -12.82 -12.28 -22.66
C GLN A 415 -11.91 -13.18 -21.84
N CYS A 416 -12.41 -13.62 -20.69
CA CYS A 416 -11.73 -14.53 -19.76
C CYS A 416 -10.42 -13.98 -19.19
N LEU A 417 -10.23 -12.66 -19.25
CA LEU A 417 -9.08 -11.97 -18.69
C LEU A 417 -9.57 -11.03 -17.59
N PHE A 418 -9.25 -11.37 -16.35
CA PHE A 418 -9.63 -10.61 -15.16
C PHE A 418 -8.43 -9.97 -14.49
N ILE A 419 -8.66 -8.91 -13.73
CA ILE A 419 -7.66 -8.31 -12.85
C ILE A 419 -8.13 -8.41 -11.40
N ALA A 420 -7.30 -8.97 -10.51
CA ALA A 420 -7.64 -9.15 -9.10
C ALA A 420 -6.52 -8.63 -8.17
N ASP A 421 -6.23 -7.35 -8.27
CA ASP A 421 -5.28 -6.65 -7.39
C ASP A 421 -5.69 -5.16 -7.19
N THR A 422 -4.84 -4.37 -6.54
CA THR A 422 -5.13 -2.96 -6.21
C THR A 422 -5.19 -2.03 -7.42
N SER A 423 -4.74 -2.48 -8.60
CA SER A 423 -4.79 -1.67 -9.83
C SER A 423 -6.22 -1.32 -10.24
N THR A 424 -7.22 -2.09 -9.80
CA THR A 424 -8.62 -1.88 -10.21
C THR A 424 -9.35 -0.82 -9.39
N PHE A 425 -8.76 -0.30 -8.31
CA PHE A 425 -9.43 0.68 -7.46
C PHE A 425 -9.72 2.00 -8.21
N PRO A 426 -10.92 2.59 -8.06
CA PRO A 426 -11.24 3.88 -8.68
C PRO A 426 -10.39 5.05 -8.15
N THR A 427 -10.20 5.08 -6.83
CA THR A 427 -9.40 6.09 -6.11
C THR A 427 -8.59 5.44 -4.98
N SER A 428 -7.75 6.21 -4.29
CA SER A 428 -7.12 5.75 -3.05
C SER A 428 -8.15 5.51 -1.94
N THR A 429 -7.88 4.53 -1.08
CA THR A 429 -8.81 4.11 -0.01
C THR A 429 -8.72 4.93 1.25
N GLY A 430 -7.67 5.77 1.41
CA GLY A 430 -7.40 6.52 2.64
C GLY A 430 -7.02 5.66 3.85
N VAL A 431 -6.92 4.33 3.67
CA VAL A 431 -6.52 3.34 4.66
C VAL A 431 -5.57 2.33 4.01
N ASN A 432 -5.05 1.37 4.78
CA ASN A 432 -4.23 0.30 4.21
C ASN A 432 -5.09 -0.63 3.33
N PRO A 433 -4.76 -0.84 2.05
CA PRO A 433 -5.67 -1.45 1.07
C PRO A 433 -5.76 -2.99 1.14
N MET A 434 -5.06 -3.64 2.08
CA MET A 434 -4.86 -5.09 2.08
C MET A 434 -6.17 -5.87 2.19
N VAL A 435 -7.06 -5.50 3.12
CA VAL A 435 -8.34 -6.21 3.30
C VAL A 435 -9.35 -5.81 2.22
N THR A 436 -9.31 -4.57 1.74
CA THR A 436 -10.10 -4.09 0.59
C THR A 436 -9.83 -4.91 -0.65
N VAL A 437 -8.56 -5.10 -1.02
CA VAL A 437 -8.21 -5.83 -2.26
C VAL A 437 -8.52 -7.31 -2.13
N GLN A 438 -8.33 -7.91 -0.95
CA GLN A 438 -8.70 -9.31 -0.72
C GLN A 438 -10.22 -9.52 -0.75
N ALA A 439 -11.01 -8.56 -0.25
CA ALA A 439 -12.47 -8.61 -0.34
C ALA A 439 -12.94 -8.52 -1.80
N LEU A 440 -12.37 -7.60 -2.58
CA LEU A 440 -12.64 -7.50 -4.01
C LEU A 440 -12.23 -8.78 -4.77
N ALA A 441 -11.03 -9.31 -4.50
CA ALA A 441 -10.57 -10.57 -5.10
C ALA A 441 -11.50 -11.75 -4.78
N LEU A 442 -12.06 -11.80 -3.58
CA LEU A 442 -13.05 -12.82 -3.21
C LEU A 442 -14.38 -12.63 -3.96
N CYS A 443 -14.83 -11.39 -4.17
CA CYS A 443 -15.98 -11.11 -5.02
C CYS A 443 -15.76 -11.56 -6.46
N ILE A 444 -14.60 -11.26 -7.04
CA ILE A 444 -14.22 -11.64 -8.41
C ILE A 444 -14.13 -13.17 -8.52
N ALA A 445 -13.49 -13.84 -7.58
CA ALA A 445 -13.37 -15.30 -7.58
C ALA A 445 -14.75 -15.98 -7.57
N ARG A 446 -15.71 -15.48 -6.78
CA ARG A 446 -17.09 -16.00 -6.77
C ARG A 446 -17.81 -15.79 -8.10
N PHE A 447 -17.62 -14.64 -8.74
CA PHE A 447 -18.20 -14.36 -10.06
C PHE A 447 -17.64 -15.30 -11.13
N ILE A 448 -16.31 -15.47 -11.17
CA ILE A 448 -15.65 -16.40 -12.10
C ILE A 448 -16.20 -17.82 -11.91
N VAL A 449 -16.26 -18.30 -10.66
CA VAL A 449 -16.79 -19.65 -10.36
C VAL A 449 -18.26 -19.78 -10.74
N GLY A 450 -19.08 -18.76 -10.48
CA GLY A 450 -20.49 -18.74 -10.88
C GLY A 450 -20.67 -18.92 -12.39
N ASN A 451 -19.96 -18.11 -13.17
CA ASN A 451 -20.03 -18.17 -14.63
C ASN A 451 -19.43 -19.45 -15.22
N LEU A 452 -18.40 -20.03 -14.59
CA LEU A 452 -17.83 -21.31 -15.06
C LEU A 452 -18.77 -22.50 -14.89
N ASN A 453 -19.72 -22.41 -13.94
CA ASN A 453 -20.64 -23.49 -13.58
C ASN A 453 -21.98 -23.42 -14.33
N GLU A 454 -22.27 -22.34 -15.07
CA GLU A 454 -23.49 -22.26 -15.87
C GLU A 454 -23.37 -23.08 -17.17
N PRO A 455 -24.35 -23.95 -17.50
CA PRO A 455 -24.31 -24.80 -18.68
C PRO A 455 -24.38 -24.04 -20.02
N GLU A 456 -25.00 -22.84 -20.04
CA GLU A 456 -25.03 -21.94 -21.20
C GLU A 456 -23.77 -21.06 -21.29
N CYS A 457 -23.18 -20.70 -20.14
CA CYS A 457 -21.89 -20.02 -20.02
C CYS A 457 -20.74 -21.03 -19.97
N ARG A 458 -20.79 -22.09 -20.79
CA ARG A 458 -19.53 -22.69 -21.24
C ARG A 458 -18.77 -21.53 -21.87
N LEU A 459 -17.70 -21.07 -21.22
CA LEU A 459 -16.53 -20.55 -21.92
C LEU A 459 -16.24 -21.58 -23.00
N GLN A 460 -16.83 -21.40 -24.18
CA GLN A 460 -17.16 -22.51 -25.08
C GLN A 460 -15.84 -23.14 -25.49
N THR A 461 -15.56 -24.29 -24.88
CA THR A 461 -14.43 -25.14 -25.18
C THR A 461 -14.42 -25.41 -26.68
N ALA A 462 -13.20 -25.47 -27.21
CA ALA A 462 -12.86 -25.70 -28.62
C ALA A 462 -13.79 -26.71 -29.31
#